data_AF-A0A537A7F2-F1
#
_entry.id   AF-A0A537A7F2-F1
#
_cell.length_a   1.000
_cell.length_b   1.000
_cell.length_c   1.000
_cell.angle_alpha   90.00
_cell.angle_beta   90.00
_cell.angle_gamma   90.00
#
_symmetry.space_group_name_H-M   'P 1'
#
loop_
_entity.id
_entity.type
_entity.pdbx_description
1 polymer ?
#
loop_
_entity_poly.entity_id
_entity_poly.type
_entity_poly.pdbx_seq_one_letter_code
_entity_poly.pdbx_strand_id
1 'polypeptide(L)'
;MLPLWSFGVAWLLAKLLREPGGWRALYGVTALSIGAHIAADVITSYGTMLLAPLSDWRAGIGTTFIIDLWFSGIIVAGLIASAIAYRSRWPAIAALGVL
;
A
#
# COMPACT_ATOMS: atom_id res chain seq x y z
N MET A 1 14.60 12.82 -4.25
CA MET A 1 13.38 12.32 -4.93
C MET A 1 12.16 13.18 -4.63
N LEU A 2 11.83 13.42 -3.35
CA LEU A 2 10.62 14.16 -2.94
C LEU A 2 10.37 15.51 -3.66
N PRO A 3 11.33 16.47 -3.73
CA PRO A 3 11.09 17.75 -4.41
C PRO A 3 10.94 17.60 -5.94
N LEU A 4 11.69 16.68 -6.55
CA LEU A 4 11.61 16.37 -7.98
C LEU A 4 10.23 15.78 -8.34
N TRP A 5 9.76 14.80 -7.58
CA TRP A 5 8.43 14.20 -7.77
C TRP A 5 7.30 15.19 -7.47
N SER A 6 7.47 16.02 -6.44
CA SER A 6 6.49 17.07 -6.11
C SER A 6 6.35 18.08 -7.23
N PHE A 7 7.47 18.48 -7.84
CA PHE A 7 7.44 19.35 -9.02
C PHE A 7 6.77 18.66 -10.20
N GLY A 8 7.16 17.42 -10.53
CA GLY A 8 6.60 16.69 -11.68
C GLY A 8 5.08 16.51 -11.58
N VAL A 9 4.59 16.10 -10.42
CA VAL A 9 3.15 15.94 -10.16
C VAL A 9 2.44 17.29 -10.13
N ALA A 10 2.99 18.31 -9.46
CA ALA A 10 2.39 19.65 -9.45
C ALA A 10 2.31 20.27 -10.84
N TRP A 11 3.33 20.06 -11.68
CA TRP A 11 3.36 20.51 -13.06
C TRP A 11 2.32 19.81 -13.93
N LEU A 12 2.20 18.49 -13.79
CA LEU A 12 1.20 17.70 -14.52
C LEU A 12 -0.22 18.08 -14.12
N LEU A 13 -0.47 18.22 -12.81
CA LEU A 13 -1.76 18.68 -12.29
C LEU A 13 -2.08 20.11 -12.73
N ALA A 14 -1.11 21.02 -12.72
CA ALA A 14 -1.32 22.39 -13.18
C ALA A 14 -1.75 22.45 -14.65
N LYS A 15 -1.19 21.56 -15.50
CA LYS A 15 -1.63 21.44 -16.90
C LYS A 15 -3.02 20.82 -17.02
N LEU A 16 -3.31 19.76 -16.26
CA LEU A 16 -4.57 19.04 -16.33
C LEU A 16 -5.74 19.89 -15.82
N LEU A 17 -5.54 20.58 -14.69
CA LEU A 17 -6.51 21.44 -14.02
C LEU A 17 -6.55 22.86 -14.62
N ARG A 18 -5.61 23.19 -15.53
CA ARG A 18 -5.44 24.51 -16.13
C ARG A 18 -5.32 25.62 -15.08
N GLU A 19 -4.56 25.36 -14.02
CA GLU A 19 -4.45 26.29 -12.90
C GLU A 19 -3.74 27.59 -13.30
N PRO A 20 -4.31 28.79 -13.02
CA PRO A 20 -3.73 30.07 -13.43
C PRO A 20 -2.39 30.36 -12.74
N GLY A 21 -2.23 29.90 -11.49
CA GLY A 21 -0.97 29.98 -10.74
C GLY A 21 0.09 28.96 -11.17
N GLY A 22 -0.23 28.10 -12.14
CA GLY A 22 0.63 27.03 -12.62
C GLY A 22 1.04 26.05 -11.53
N TRP A 23 2.20 25.44 -11.70
CA TRP A 23 2.73 24.44 -10.76
C TRP A 23 3.04 25.00 -9.37
N ARG A 24 3.31 26.31 -9.25
CA ARG A 24 3.68 26.95 -7.97
C ARG A 24 2.53 26.91 -6.97
N ALA A 25 1.30 27.09 -7.46
CA ALA A 25 0.09 27.00 -6.64
C ALA A 25 -0.11 25.59 -6.05
N LEU A 26 0.28 24.55 -6.80
CA LEU A 26 0.06 23.16 -6.42
C LEU A 26 1.28 22.49 -5.77
N TYR A 27 2.46 23.10 -5.85
CA TYR A 27 3.71 22.49 -5.37
C TYR A 27 3.66 22.19 -3.87
N GLY A 28 3.15 23.13 -3.07
CA GLY A 28 3.04 22.95 -1.61
C GLY A 28 2.14 21.77 -1.24
N VAL A 29 0.95 21.70 -1.84
CA VAL A 29 0.00 20.59 -1.62
C VAL A 29 0.61 19.27 -2.06
N THR A 30 1.22 19.24 -3.24
CA THR A 30 1.84 18.02 -3.78
C THR A 30 3.00 17.53 -2.90
N ALA A 31 3.84 18.45 -2.41
CA ALA A 31 4.93 18.12 -1.50
C ALA A 31 4.41 17.59 -0.16
N LEU A 32 3.35 18.18 0.39
CA LEU A 32 2.69 17.68 1.60
C LEU A 32 2.09 16.29 1.39
N SER A 33 1.38 16.06 0.28
CA SER A 33 0.78 14.76 -0.02
C SER A 33 1.82 13.66 -0.16
N ILE A 34 2.90 13.92 -0.91
CA ILE A 34 3.99 12.94 -1.07
C ILE A 34 4.71 12.71 0.26
N GLY A 35 4.96 13.78 1.02
CA GLY A 35 5.57 13.69 2.35
C GLY A 35 4.72 12.87 3.32
N ALA A 36 3.40 13.09 3.35
CA ALA A 36 2.46 12.34 4.16
C ALA A 36 2.41 10.87 3.76
N HIS A 37 2.46 10.57 2.46
CA HIS A 37 2.52 9.21 1.96
C HIS A 37 3.79 8.48 2.43
N ILE A 38 4.95 9.10 2.27
CA ILE A 38 6.23 8.56 2.77
C ILE A 38 6.20 8.35 4.29
N ALA A 39 5.67 9.32 5.05
CA ALA A 39 5.57 9.21 6.49
C ALA A 39 4.67 8.04 6.89
N ALA A 40 3.54 7.86 6.20
CA ALA A 40 2.65 6.72 6.41
C ALA A 40 3.38 5.40 6.14
N ASP A 41 4.12 5.28 5.03
CA ASP A 41 4.87 4.06 4.72
C ASP A 41 5.93 3.74 5.78
N VAL A 42 6.64 4.75 6.29
CA VAL A 42 7.64 4.59 7.36
C VAL A 42 7.01 4.10 8.67
N ILE A 43 5.77 4.50 8.97
CA ILE A 43 5.06 4.01 10.16
C ILE A 43 4.69 2.52 10.01
N THR A 44 4.52 2.04 8.77
CA THR A 44 4.14 0.64 8.53
C THR A 44 5.30 -0.34 8.64
N SER A 45 4.97 -1.62 8.80
CA SER A 45 5.94 -2.74 8.77
C SER A 45 6.50 -3.03 7.37
N TYR A 46 5.86 -2.51 6.31
CA TYR A 46 6.33 -2.70 4.94
C TYR A 46 7.56 -1.83 4.64
N GLY A 47 7.57 -0.63 5.21
CA GLY A 47 8.61 0.38 5.02
C GLY A 47 8.70 0.90 3.58
N THR A 48 9.60 1.84 3.35
CA THR A 48 9.82 2.42 2.01
C THR A 48 11.30 2.68 1.73
N MET A 49 11.69 2.51 0.45
CA MET A 49 13.06 2.69 -0.01
C MET A 49 13.34 4.15 -0.34
N LEU A 50 13.64 4.95 0.68
CA LEU A 50 13.83 6.41 0.53
C LEU A 50 15.05 6.78 -0.31
N LEU A 51 16.07 5.92 -0.30
CA LEU A 51 17.38 6.19 -0.87
C LEU A 51 17.59 5.52 -2.24
N ALA A 52 16.57 4.92 -2.82
CA ALA A 52 16.68 4.32 -4.15
C ALA A 52 17.08 5.38 -5.22
N PRO A 53 17.95 5.03 -6.19
CA PRO A 53 18.59 3.73 -6.42
C PRO A 53 19.94 3.55 -5.69
N LEU A 54 20.32 4.48 -4.81
CA LEU A 54 21.62 4.46 -4.13
C LEU A 54 21.69 3.37 -3.05
N SER A 55 20.56 2.98 -2.48
CA SER A 55 20.47 1.95 -1.46
C SER A 55 19.08 1.32 -1.42
N ASP A 56 19.05 0.01 -1.15
CA ASP A 56 17.84 -0.78 -0.95
C ASP A 56 17.38 -0.80 0.52
N TRP A 57 17.99 0.03 1.37
CA TRP A 57 17.57 0.17 2.76
C TRP A 57 16.13 0.66 2.85
N ARG A 58 15.31 -0.05 3.63
CA ARG A 58 13.89 0.24 3.85
C ARG A 58 13.71 0.88 5.22
N ALA A 59 13.26 2.13 5.22
CA ALA A 59 12.87 2.81 6.45
C ALA A 59 11.48 2.34 6.88
N GLY A 60 11.37 1.77 8.07
CA GLY A 60 10.13 1.31 8.66
C GLY A 60 10.25 1.18 10.18
N ILE A 61 9.29 1.73 10.93
CA ILE A 61 9.20 1.65 12.39
C ILE A 61 8.40 0.40 12.79
N GLY A 62 7.48 -0.07 11.92
CA GLY A 62 6.73 -1.29 12.14
C GLY A 62 5.63 -1.19 13.21
N THR A 63 5.20 0.03 13.56
CA THR A 63 4.14 0.23 14.56
C THR A 63 2.75 -0.10 14.02
N THR A 64 2.56 -0.01 12.70
CA THR A 64 1.29 -0.28 12.04
C THR A 64 1.41 -1.42 11.03
N PHE A 65 0.51 -2.39 11.11
CA PHE A 65 0.40 -3.45 10.10
C PHE A 65 -0.57 -3.04 9.00
N ILE A 66 -0.19 -3.28 7.75
CA ILE A 66 -1.10 -3.19 6.62
C ILE A 66 -1.87 -4.50 6.58
N ILE A 67 -3.20 -4.43 6.74
CA ILE A 67 -4.07 -5.60 6.61
C ILE A 67 -4.42 -5.77 5.13
N ASP A 68 -3.94 -6.86 4.55
CA ASP A 68 -4.40 -7.29 3.23
C ASP A 68 -5.79 -7.92 3.37
N LEU A 69 -6.83 -7.22 2.89
CA LEU A 69 -8.22 -7.67 2.96
C LEU A 69 -8.48 -8.92 2.12
N TRP A 70 -7.75 -9.12 1.02
CA TRP A 70 -7.91 -10.30 0.18
C TRP A 70 -7.30 -11.52 0.86
N PHE A 71 -6.04 -11.43 1.26
CA PHE A 71 -5.36 -12.53 1.94
C PHE A 71 -6.04 -12.88 3.26
N SER A 72 -6.29 -11.87 4.10
CA SER A 72 -6.97 -12.07 5.38
C SER A 72 -8.39 -12.58 5.18
N GLY A 73 -9.11 -12.06 4.17
CA GLY A 73 -10.46 -12.50 3.82
C GLY A 73 -10.50 -13.98 3.41
N ILE A 74 -9.57 -14.43 2.58
CA ILE A 74 -9.46 -15.84 2.17
C ILE A 74 -9.20 -16.74 3.37
N ILE A 75 -8.26 -16.37 4.25
CA ILE A 75 -7.95 -17.15 5.46
C ILE A 75 -9.18 -17.22 6.37
N VAL A 76 -9.82 -16.09 6.66
CA VAL A 76 -11.01 -16.04 7.51
C VAL A 76 -12.14 -16.86 6.92
N ALA A 77 -12.40 -16.76 5.62
CA ALA A 77 -13.40 -17.57 4.94
C ALA A 77 -13.11 -19.07 5.05
N GLY A 78 -11.85 -19.47 4.85
CA GLY A 78 -11.40 -20.86 5.03
C GLY A 78 -11.59 -21.36 6.46
N LEU A 79 -11.26 -20.54 7.47
CA LEU A 79 -11.45 -20.86 8.88
C LEU A 79 -12.93 -21.01 9.24
N ILE A 80 -13.78 -20.09 8.76
CA ILE A 80 -15.23 -20.17 8.95
C ILE A 80 -15.79 -21.44 8.31
N ALA A 81 -15.40 -21.72 7.06
CA ALA A 81 -15.82 -22.94 6.37
C ALA A 81 -15.39 -24.20 7.14
N SER A 82 -14.16 -24.23 7.65
CA SER A 82 -13.66 -25.32 8.49
C SER A 82 -14.41 -25.46 9.80
N ALA A 83 -14.75 -24.36 10.47
CA ALA A 83 -15.49 -24.37 11.73
C ALA A 83 -16.92 -24.90 11.54
N ILE A 84 -17.58 -24.52 10.44
CA ILE A 84 -18.92 -25.00 10.08
C ILE A 84 -18.88 -26.47 9.66
N ALA A 85 -17.89 -26.85 8.85
CA ALA A 85 -17.76 -28.19 8.30
C ALA A 85 -16.95 -29.15 9.19
N TYR A 86 -16.70 -28.84 10.46
CA TYR A 86 -15.74 -29.61 11.28
C TYR A 86 -16.10 -31.09 11.48
N ARG A 87 -17.40 -31.44 11.41
CA ARG A 87 -17.88 -32.84 11.46
C ARG A 87 -18.03 -33.48 10.08
N SER A 88 -17.83 -32.72 9.02
CA SER A 88 -17.99 -33.15 7.65
C SER A 88 -16.69 -33.77 7.13
N ARG A 89 -16.79 -34.94 6.50
CA ARG A 89 -15.66 -35.59 5.80
C ARG A 89 -15.42 -35.03 4.39
N TRP A 90 -16.33 -34.20 3.88
CA TRP A 90 -16.26 -33.64 2.53
C TRP A 90 -15.01 -32.78 2.26
N PRO A 91 -14.52 -31.93 3.19
CA PRO A 91 -13.29 -31.17 2.98
C PRO A 91 -12.06 -32.08 2.79
N ALA A 92 -11.97 -33.17 3.55
CA ALA A 92 -10.87 -34.14 3.43
C ALA A 92 -10.92 -34.89 2.09
N ILE A 93 -12.12 -35.24 1.62
CA ILE A 93 -12.31 -35.87 0.30
C ILE A 93 -11.95 -34.90 -0.83
N ALA A 94 -12.37 -33.63 -0.73
CA ALA A 94 -12.03 -32.61 -1.72
C ALA A 94 -10.51 -32.35 -1.77
N ALA A 95 -9.83 -32.28 -0.61
CA ALA A 95 -8.38 -32.11 -0.55
C ALA A 95 -7.61 -33.27 -1.18
N LEU A 96 -8.09 -34.51 -1.01
CA LEU A 96 -7.52 -35.70 -1.67
C LEU A 96 -7.65 -35.67 -3.20
N GLY A 97 -8.66 -35.00 -3.75
CA GLY A 97 -8.85 -34.89 -5.20
C GLY A 97 -8.01 -33.80 -5.88
N VAL A 98 -7.36 -32.93 -5.12
CA VAL A 98 -6.51 -31.82 -5.62
C VAL A 98 -5.02 -32.18 -5.57
N LEU A 99 -4.66 -33.25 -4.84
CA LEU A 99 -3.30 -33.80 -4.69
C LEU A 99 -2.95 -34.71 -5.88
#